data_AF-A0A382VHL9-F1
#
_entry.id   AF-A0A382VHL9-F1
#
_cell.length_a   1.000
_cell.length_b   1.000
_cell.length_c   1.000
_cell.angle_alpha   90.00
_cell.angle_beta   90.00
_cell.angle_gamma   90.00
#
_symmetry.space_group_name_H-M   'P 1'
#
loop_
_entity.id
_entity.type
_entity.pdbx_description
1 polymer ?
#
loop_
_entity_poly.entity_id
_entity_poly.type
_entity_poly.pdbx_seq_one_letter_code
_entity_poly.pdbx_strand_id
1 'polypeptide(L)'
;LLTNLGTPDAPTKAAVRPFLKELLSDPRVVGSPPPRWLWMLILNGLILNIRPKKSAIKYQSVWDTHGEGSPLLVISKKQKNAVEALLNEHSLDEFSVVLGMRYGNPSIASALKQLESENCEKIL
;
A
#
# COMPACT_ATOMS: atom_id res chain seq x y z
N LEU A 1 11.73 8.16 1.12
CA LEU A 1 10.40 7.53 1.18
C LEU A 1 10.33 6.37 0.19
N LEU A 2 10.33 5.13 0.67
CA LEU A 2 10.11 3.97 -0.18
C LEU A 2 8.61 3.81 -0.45
N THR A 3 8.19 3.90 -1.71
CA THR A 3 6.76 3.81 -2.07
C THR A 3 6.41 2.52 -2.78
N ASN A 4 5.18 2.05 -2.56
CA ASN A 4 4.61 0.91 -3.28
C ASN A 4 3.08 1.03 -3.39
N LEU A 5 2.43 0.15 -4.16
CA LEU A 5 0.97 0.15 -4.33
C LEU A 5 0.24 -0.12 -3.02
N GLY A 6 0.74 -1.06 -2.22
CA GLY A 6 0.11 -1.50 -0.98
C GLY A 6 -0.71 -2.79 -1.11
N THR A 7 -1.25 -3.21 0.03
CA THR A 7 -1.91 -4.50 0.22
C THR A 7 -2.95 -4.35 1.34
N PRO A 8 -4.04 -5.13 1.36
CA PRO A 8 -4.99 -5.10 2.47
C PRO A 8 -4.34 -5.52 3.80
N ASP A 9 -4.84 -4.98 4.91
CA ASP A 9 -4.33 -5.27 6.26
C ASP A 9 -4.53 -6.74 6.69
N ALA A 10 -5.50 -7.43 6.08
CA ALA A 10 -5.79 -8.84 6.35
C ALA A 10 -6.35 -9.53 5.08
N PRO A 11 -6.23 -10.87 4.97
CA PRO A 11 -6.76 -11.63 3.84
C PRO A 11 -8.27 -11.88 4.01
N THR A 12 -9.01 -10.91 4.53
CA THR A 12 -10.44 -11.03 4.82
C THR A 12 -11.25 -10.10 3.92
N LYS A 13 -12.50 -10.45 3.65
CA LYS A 13 -13.42 -9.59 2.86
C LYS A 13 -13.50 -8.17 3.44
N ALA A 14 -13.49 -8.06 4.78
CA ALA A 14 -13.61 -6.80 5.49
C ALA A 14 -12.42 -5.86 5.24
N ALA A 15 -11.18 -6.37 5.28
CA ALA A 15 -9.97 -5.59 5.02
C ALA A 15 -9.74 -5.35 3.51
N VAL A 16 -10.12 -6.30 2.66
CA VAL A 16 -9.98 -6.17 1.19
C VAL A 16 -10.92 -5.12 0.60
N ARG A 17 -12.12 -4.94 1.16
CA ARG A 17 -13.11 -3.99 0.63
C ARG A 17 -12.62 -2.53 0.63
N PRO A 18 -12.14 -1.92 1.73
CA PRO A 18 -11.64 -0.56 1.72
C PRO A 18 -10.41 -0.40 0.82
N PHE A 19 -9.48 -1.35 0.84
CA PHE A 19 -8.33 -1.37 -0.07
C PHE A 19 -8.76 -1.34 -1.56
N LEU A 20 -9.70 -2.20 -1.97
CA LEU A 20 -10.22 -2.20 -3.34
C LEU A 20 -10.97 -0.91 -3.67
N LYS A 21 -11.66 -0.30 -2.70
CA LYS A 21 -12.36 0.96 -2.90
C LYS A 21 -11.37 2.06 -3.24
N GLU A 22 -10.28 2.19 -2.48
CA GLU A 22 -9.22 3.17 -2.75
C GLU A 22 -8.57 2.93 -4.10
N LEU A 23 -8.10 1.69 -4.34
CA LEU A 23 -7.42 1.28 -5.57
C LEU A 23 -8.26 1.54 -6.83
N LEU A 24 -9.54 1.16 -6.81
CA LEU A 24 -10.42 1.27 -7.98
C LEU A 24 -11.10 2.63 -8.10
N SER A 25 -11.01 3.50 -7.09
CA SER A 25 -11.45 4.89 -7.21
C SER A 25 -10.44 5.76 -7.96
N ASP A 26 -9.18 5.33 -8.06
CA ASP A 26 -8.12 6.10 -8.72
C ASP A 26 -8.23 5.96 -10.25
N PRO A 27 -8.51 7.05 -10.99
CA PRO A 27 -8.64 7.01 -12.45
C PRO A 27 -7.34 6.55 -13.13
N ARG A 28 -6.17 6.73 -12.50
CA ARG A 28 -4.88 6.29 -13.04
C ARG A 28 -4.74 4.77 -13.05
N VAL A 29 -5.49 4.05 -12.20
CA VAL A 29 -5.49 2.59 -12.14
C VAL A 29 -6.52 1.98 -13.08
N VAL A 30 -7.70 2.61 -13.20
CA VAL A 30 -8.79 2.10 -14.05
C VAL A 30 -8.70 2.58 -15.51
N GLY A 31 -7.77 3.50 -15.82
CA GLY A 31 -7.48 3.97 -17.16
C GLY A 31 -8.55 4.94 -17.68
N SER A 32 -9.52 4.42 -18.44
CA SER A 32 -10.62 5.20 -19.02
C SER A 32 -11.98 4.72 -18.50
N PRO A 33 -12.29 4.95 -17.20
CA PRO A 33 -13.60 4.61 -16.66
C PRO A 33 -14.70 5.46 -17.33
N PRO A 34 -15.97 5.02 -17.28
CA PRO A 34 -17.11 5.88 -17.60
C PRO A 34 -17.11 7.16 -16.75
N PRO A 35 -17.98 8.14 -17.03
CA PRO A 35 -18.08 9.36 -16.24
C PRO A 35 -18.02 9.08 -14.73
N ARG A 36 -17.23 9.88 -13.99
CA ARG A 36 -16.83 9.57 -12.62
C ARG A 36 -18.00 9.16 -11.71
N TRP A 37 -19.14 9.82 -11.83
CA TRP A 37 -20.34 9.51 -11.06
C TRP A 37 -20.88 8.10 -11.37
N LEU A 38 -20.91 7.70 -12.65
CA LEU A 38 -21.36 6.39 -13.09
C LEU A 38 -20.38 5.30 -12.63
N TRP A 39 -19.08 5.57 -12.73
CA TRP A 39 -18.07 4.66 -12.18
C TRP A 39 -18.21 4.47 -10.68
N MET A 40 -18.45 5.55 -9.92
CA MET A 40 -18.66 5.46 -8.47
C MET A 40 -19.92 4.65 -8.12
N LEU A 41 -21.00 4.74 -8.90
CA LEU A 41 -22.18 3.89 -8.72
C LEU A 41 -21.87 2.42 -8.99
N ILE A 42 -21.18 2.11 -10.09
CA ILE A 42 -20.77 0.73 -10.42
C ILE A 42 -19.83 0.16 -9.35
N LEU A 43 -18.85 0.96 -8.91
CA LEU A 43 -17.88 0.58 -7.91
C LEU A 43 -18.57 0.23 -6.58
N ASN A 44 -19.39 1.14 -6.05
CA ASN A 44 -20.02 0.96 -4.74
C ASN A 44 -21.22 0.00 -4.77
N GLY A 45 -21.92 -0.11 -5.90
CA GLY A 45 -23.10 -0.96 -6.07
C GLY A 45 -22.77 -2.42 -6.44
N LEU A 46 -21.88 -2.63 -7.42
CA LEU A 46 -21.61 -3.97 -7.95
C LEU A 46 -20.25 -4.50 -7.47
N ILE A 47 -19.18 -3.75 -7.75
CA ILE A 47 -17.81 -4.26 -7.60
C ILE A 47 -17.47 -4.54 -6.14
N LEU A 48 -17.69 -3.57 -5.24
CA LEU A 48 -17.35 -3.72 -3.83
C LEU A 48 -18.24 -4.73 -3.09
N ASN A 49 -19.38 -5.11 -3.65
CA ASN A 49 -20.27 -6.12 -3.05
C ASN A 49 -19.86 -7.55 -3.43
N ILE A 50 -19.36 -7.75 -4.65
CA ILE A 50 -19.05 -9.08 -5.20
C ILE A 50 -17.55 -9.40 -5.10
N ARG A 51 -16.69 -8.48 -5.52
CA ARG A 51 -15.26 -8.73 -5.76
C ARG A 51 -14.44 -9.00 -4.49
N PRO A 52 -14.67 -8.32 -3.34
CA PRO A 52 -13.80 -8.50 -2.17
C PRO A 52 -13.74 -9.93 -1.65
N LYS A 53 -14.83 -10.71 -1.73
CA LYS A 53 -14.84 -12.12 -1.31
C LYS A 53 -13.88 -12.96 -2.17
N LYS A 54 -13.95 -12.79 -3.50
CA LYS A 54 -13.08 -13.51 -4.43
C LYS A 54 -11.61 -13.08 -4.28
N SER A 55 -11.36 -11.79 -4.08
CA SER A 55 -10.01 -11.27 -3.85
C SER A 55 -9.42 -11.76 -2.53
N ALA A 56 -10.21 -11.81 -1.45
CA ALA A 56 -9.75 -12.30 -0.14
C ALA A 56 -9.19 -13.72 -0.21
N ILE A 57 -9.84 -14.62 -0.95
CA ILE A 57 -9.36 -16.01 -1.16
C ILE A 57 -7.96 -16.01 -1.82
N LYS A 58 -7.72 -15.14 -2.79
CA LYS A 58 -6.42 -15.01 -3.46
C LYS A 58 -5.35 -14.42 -2.54
N TYR A 59 -5.71 -13.45 -1.69
CA TYR A 59 -4.79 -12.96 -0.67
C TYR A 59 -4.46 -14.04 0.35
N GLN A 60 -5.47 -14.83 0.75
CA GLN A 60 -5.29 -15.93 1.70
C GLN A 60 -4.37 -17.02 1.18
N SER A 61 -4.41 -17.36 -0.12
CA SER A 61 -3.54 -18.39 -0.70
C SER A 61 -2.05 -18.04 -0.68
N VAL A 62 -1.70 -16.75 -0.51
CA VAL A 62 -0.30 -16.29 -0.43
C VAL A 62 0.04 -15.67 0.92
N TRP A 63 -0.91 -15.62 1.85
CA TRP A 63 -0.71 -15.05 3.17
C TRP A 63 0.31 -15.87 3.96
N ASP A 64 1.16 -15.21 4.74
CA ASP A 64 2.21 -15.82 5.56
C ASP A 64 3.31 -16.61 4.81
N THR A 65 3.30 -16.60 3.47
CA THR A 65 4.29 -17.36 2.67
C THR A 65 5.73 -16.83 2.76
N HIS A 66 5.91 -15.56 3.17
CA HIS A 66 7.22 -14.90 3.23
C HIS A 66 7.54 -14.34 4.63
N GLY A 67 6.77 -14.76 5.63
CA GLY A 67 6.67 -14.19 6.97
C GLY A 67 5.26 -13.66 7.25
N GLU A 68 4.97 -13.30 8.50
CA GLU A 68 3.64 -12.88 8.95
C GLU A 68 3.07 -11.71 8.11
N GLY A 69 1.93 -11.94 7.47
CA GLY A 69 1.20 -10.96 6.69
C GLY A 69 1.29 -11.15 5.17
N SER A 70 1.00 -10.06 4.45
CA SER A 70 1.11 -10.04 2.99
C SER A 70 2.58 -10.08 2.53
N PRO A 71 2.93 -10.93 1.56
CA PRO A 71 4.30 -10.99 1.01
C PRO A 71 4.85 -9.63 0.57
N LEU A 72 4.02 -8.81 -0.07
CA LEU A 72 4.42 -7.47 -0.51
C LEU A 72 4.91 -6.62 0.66
N LEU A 73 4.15 -6.57 1.75
CA LEU A 73 4.49 -5.74 2.91
C LEU A 73 5.71 -6.30 3.65
N VAL A 74 5.78 -7.62 3.83
CA VAL A 74 6.89 -8.28 4.51
C VAL A 74 8.20 -8.06 3.75
N ILE A 75 8.19 -8.26 2.43
CA ILE A 75 9.37 -8.05 1.59
C ILE A 75 9.73 -6.55 1.56
N SER A 76 8.74 -5.66 1.45
CA SER A 76 8.99 -4.22 1.45
C SER A 76 9.62 -3.73 2.76
N LYS A 77 9.23 -4.30 3.91
CA LYS A 77 9.88 -4.01 5.21
C LYS A 77 11.35 -4.47 5.23
N LYS A 78 11.63 -5.66 4.70
CA LYS A 78 13.01 -6.16 4.56
C LYS A 78 13.85 -5.25 3.65
N GLN A 79 13.28 -4.85 2.51
CA GLN A 79 13.91 -3.90 1.59
C GLN A 79 14.17 -2.55 2.24
N LYS A 80 13.18 -1.99 2.97
CA LYS A 80 13.32 -0.73 3.72
C LYS A 80 14.55 -0.78 4.63
N ASN A 81 14.65 -1.82 5.47
CA ASN A 81 15.76 -1.98 6.41
C ASN A 81 17.11 -2.14 5.70
N ALA A 82 17.15 -2.93 4.61
CA ALA A 82 18.38 -3.15 3.85
C ALA A 82 18.85 -1.87 3.16
N VAL A 83 17.94 -1.10 2.56
CA VAL A 83 18.26 0.19 1.92
C VAL A 83 18.74 1.20 2.95
N GLU A 84 18.08 1.29 4.11
CA GLU A 84 18.48 2.17 5.20
C GLU A 84 19.89 1.84 5.72
N ALA A 85 20.18 0.56 5.94
CA ALA A 85 21.52 0.12 6.36
C ALA A 85 22.59 0.48 5.32
N LEU A 86 22.35 0.20 4.03
CA LEU A 86 23.30 0.50 2.96
C LEU A 86 23.53 2.01 2.77
N LEU A 87 22.48 2.83 2.88
CA LEU A 87 22.62 4.28 2.74
C LEU A 87 23.47 4.87 3.86
N ASN A 88 23.23 4.44 5.10
CA ASN A 88 23.98 4.89 6.27
C ASN A 88 25.40 4.29 6.35
N GLU A 89 25.66 3.14 5.72
CA GLU A 89 27.02 2.58 5.60
C GLU A 89 27.88 3.35 4.59
N HIS A 90 27.28 3.80 3.48
CA HIS A 90 28.01 4.38 2.35
C HIS A 90 28.02 5.91 2.31
N SER A 91 27.32 6.59 3.22
CA SER A 91 27.18 8.04 3.23
C SER A 91 27.60 8.63 4.56
N LEU A 92 28.07 9.89 4.53
CA LEU A 92 28.35 10.66 5.75
C LEU A 92 27.07 11.28 6.36
N ASP A 93 26.00 11.34 5.57
CA ASP A 93 24.68 11.85 5.99
C ASP A 93 23.85 10.74 6.65
N GLU A 94 22.96 11.12 7.57
CA GLU A 94 21.99 10.22 8.19
C GLU A 94 20.74 10.08 7.31
N PHE A 95 20.41 8.84 6.95
CA PHE A 95 19.24 8.52 6.12
C PHE A 95 18.19 7.80 6.94
N SER A 96 16.97 8.37 6.98
CA SER A 96 15.76 7.66 7.39
C SER A 96 15.00 7.12 6.18
N VAL A 97 14.65 5.85 6.22
CA VAL A 97 13.84 5.20 5.19
C VAL A 97 12.52 4.75 5.79
N VAL A 98 11.44 5.43 5.41
CA VAL A 98 10.06 5.06 5.77
C VAL A 98 9.33 4.47 4.57
N LEU A 99 8.44 3.49 4.81
CA LEU A 99 7.61 2.84 3.80
C LEU A 99 6.23 3.51 3.70
N GLY A 100 5.80 3.86 2.48
CA GLY A 100 4.50 4.47 2.21
C GLY A 100 3.75 3.78 1.06
N MET A 101 2.58 3.25 1.36
CA MET A 101 1.68 2.63 0.41
C MET A 101 0.71 3.65 -0.19
N ARG A 102 0.48 3.53 -1.50
CA ARG A 102 -0.53 4.34 -2.19
C ARG A 102 -1.94 4.00 -1.72
N TYR A 103 -2.21 2.73 -1.45
CA TYR A 103 -3.49 2.22 -0.97
C TYR A 103 -3.28 1.32 0.24
N GLY A 104 -4.10 1.49 1.28
CA GLY A 104 -3.93 0.78 2.55
C GLY A 104 -2.77 1.28 3.41
N ASN A 105 -2.31 0.44 4.35
CA ASN A 105 -1.36 0.83 5.39
C ASN A 105 0.02 0.16 5.24
N PRO A 106 1.11 0.82 5.66
CA PRO A 106 1.19 2.23 6.07
C PRO A 106 0.97 3.17 4.88
N SER A 107 0.19 4.25 5.02
CA SER A 107 -0.08 5.17 3.89
C SER A 107 1.10 6.11 3.60
N ILE A 108 1.19 6.64 2.38
CA ILE A 108 2.14 7.72 2.05
C ILE A 108 1.99 8.92 2.99
N ALA A 109 0.75 9.29 3.34
CA ALA A 109 0.51 10.42 4.24
C ALA A 109 1.08 10.19 5.64
N SER A 110 0.89 8.98 6.21
CA SER A 110 1.49 8.62 7.49
C SER A 110 3.02 8.53 7.41
N ALA A 111 3.56 8.04 6.29
CA ALA A 111 4.99 7.93 6.08
C ALA A 111 5.68 9.32 5.99
N LEU A 112 5.04 10.27 5.30
CA LEU A 112 5.53 11.65 5.23
C LEU A 112 5.50 12.33 6.60
N LYS A 113 4.42 12.16 7.37
CA LYS A 113 4.34 12.67 8.75
C LYS A 113 5.43 12.09 9.66
N GLN A 114 5.76 10.82 9.47
CA GLN A 114 6.86 10.20 10.21
C GLN A 114 8.20 10.85 9.86
N LEU A 115 8.52 11.00 8.56
CA LEU A 115 9.75 11.68 8.12
C LEU A 115 9.83 13.13 8.61
N GLU A 116 8.70 13.84 8.61
CA GLU A 116 8.61 15.20 9.17
C GLU A 116 8.90 15.21 10.68
N SER A 117 8.35 14.26 11.44
CA SER A 117 8.64 14.13 12.88
C SER A 117 10.08 13.75 13.20
N GLU A 118 10.77 13.13 12.24
CA GLU A 118 12.19 12.80 12.29
C GLU A 118 13.08 13.98 11.81
N ASN A 119 12.51 15.16 11.54
CA ASN A 119 13.19 16.37 11.07
C ASN A 119 13.99 16.17 9.76
N CYS A 120 13.52 15.30 8.86
CA CYS A 120 14.14 15.13 7.56
C CYS A 120 14.04 16.41 6.70
N GLU A 121 15.17 17.04 6.40
CA GLU A 121 15.22 18.29 5.61
C GLU A 121 14.92 18.06 4.12
N LYS A 122 15.23 16.86 3.62
CA LYS A 122 15.04 16.48 2.21
C LYS A 122 14.42 15.10 2.11
N ILE A 123 13.31 15.02 1.39
CA ILE A 123 12.61 13.76 1.12
C ILE A 123 12.80 13.38 -0.35
N LEU A 124 13.28 12.15 -0.56
CA LEU A 124 13.43 11.49 -1.87
C LEU A 124 12.46 10.32 -2.00
#